data_AF-E2BR81-F1
#
_entry.id   AF-E2BR81-F1
#
_cell.length_a   1.000
_cell.length_b   1.000
_cell.length_c   1.000
_cell.angle_alpha   90.00
_cell.angle_beta   90.00
_cell.angle_gamma   90.00
#
_symmetry.space_group_name_H-M   'P 1'
#
loop_
_entity.id
_entity.type
_entity.pdbx_description
1 polymer ?
#
loop_
_entity_poly.entity_id
_entity_poly.type
_entity_poly.pdbx_seq_one_letter_code
_entity_poly.pdbx_strand_id
1 'polypeptide(L)'
;EPYYLTITGIVRKNKPEIPAQLKLASKTIPDTKFCFSKEIVLLSHIPKKNKIAIVASSYSKTTEVTNGKPNIIIHYNKTKGGTDSFDQLCHAYTVTKRTNRWPMRYFFDILDQAALNTRILLNCLRQNLDQNKIRAKYSLEDLSLHLITPYLRSRINNPSLCRDLRIAIGAILDIDEVESKGEERPYLPVKTRCGLCERKTDRKTKELCPSCRRPMCNTHRVYMCVEC
;
A
#
# COMPACT_ATOMS: atom_id res chain seq x y z
N GLU A 1 -25.52 27.10 -15.08
CA GLU A 1 -24.27 27.27 -15.86
C GLU A 1 -24.02 26.01 -16.69
N PRO A 2 -23.49 26.10 -17.92
CA PRO A 2 -23.17 24.92 -18.72
C PRO A 2 -21.92 24.20 -18.18
N TYR A 3 -21.97 22.87 -18.11
CA TYR A 3 -20.82 22.04 -17.73
C TYR A 3 -19.85 21.92 -18.92
N TYR A 4 -18.57 22.27 -18.73
CA TYR A 4 -17.51 22.20 -19.77
C TYR A 4 -16.82 20.82 -19.87
N LEU A 5 -17.54 19.74 -19.55
CA LEU A 5 -17.01 18.37 -19.58
C LEU A 5 -17.32 17.71 -20.92
N THR A 6 -16.36 16.95 -21.43
CA THR A 6 -16.55 16.08 -22.60
C THR A 6 -16.57 14.62 -22.15
N ILE A 7 -17.16 13.76 -22.97
CA ILE A 7 -17.27 12.33 -22.71
C ILE A 7 -16.78 11.54 -23.90
N THR A 8 -16.07 10.44 -23.63
CA THR A 8 -15.81 9.39 -24.60
C THR A 8 -16.04 8.06 -23.93
N GLY A 9 -16.88 7.20 -24.50
CA GLY A 9 -17.23 5.95 -23.85
C GLY A 9 -17.96 4.96 -24.74
N ILE A 10 -17.97 3.70 -24.30
CA ILE A 10 -18.74 2.64 -24.95
C ILE A 10 -20.22 2.85 -24.67
N VAL A 11 -21.04 2.71 -25.71
CA VAL A 11 -22.49 2.72 -25.61
C VAL A 11 -23.02 1.30 -25.79
N ARG A 12 -23.96 0.89 -24.94
CA ARG A 12 -24.59 -0.44 -25.06
C ARG A 12 -25.40 -0.52 -26.35
N LYS A 13 -25.27 -1.62 -27.09
CA LYS A 13 -25.93 -1.85 -28.39
C LYS A 13 -27.46 -1.72 -28.36
N ASN A 14 -28.09 -2.02 -27.23
CA ASN A 14 -29.54 -2.02 -27.07
C ASN A 14 -30.14 -0.61 -26.93
N LYS A 15 -29.34 0.45 -26.96
CA LYS A 15 -29.84 1.82 -26.84
C LYS A 15 -30.69 2.22 -28.05
N PRO A 16 -31.91 2.76 -27.85
CA PRO A 16 -32.83 3.08 -28.95
C PRO A 16 -32.32 4.23 -29.83
N GLU A 17 -31.52 5.13 -29.28
CA GLU A 17 -30.95 6.30 -29.96
C GLU A 17 -29.92 5.93 -31.04
N ILE A 18 -29.38 4.70 -30.99
CA ILE A 18 -28.41 4.21 -31.96
C ILE A 18 -29.15 3.81 -33.26
N PRO A 19 -28.82 4.42 -34.41
CA PRO A 19 -29.36 4.03 -35.71
C PRO A 19 -29.16 2.54 -36.01
N ALA A 20 -30.17 1.90 -36.60
CA ALA A 20 -30.13 0.47 -36.91
C ALA A 20 -28.91 0.10 -37.78
N GLN A 21 -28.50 0.98 -38.69
CA GLN A 21 -27.36 0.83 -39.59
C GLN A 21 -26.02 0.64 -38.86
N LEU A 22 -25.88 1.19 -37.65
CA LEU A 22 -24.71 1.02 -36.77
C LEU A 22 -24.78 -0.24 -35.91
N LYS A 23 -25.95 -0.91 -35.84
CA LYS A 23 -26.11 -2.17 -35.09
C LYS A 23 -25.84 -3.41 -35.96
N LEU A 24 -25.77 -3.23 -37.27
CA LEU A 24 -25.54 -4.28 -38.26
C LEU A 24 -24.05 -4.60 -38.39
N ALA A 25 -23.71 -5.88 -38.27
CA ALA A 25 -22.36 -6.36 -38.53
C ALA A 25 -22.06 -6.31 -40.04
N SER A 26 -20.86 -5.88 -40.39
CA SER A 26 -20.38 -5.90 -41.78
C SER A 26 -19.75 -7.24 -42.13
N LYS A 27 -19.75 -7.56 -43.43
CA LYS A 27 -19.04 -8.73 -43.98
C LYS A 27 -17.54 -8.44 -44.14
N THR A 28 -17.15 -7.17 -44.29
CA THR A 28 -15.75 -6.73 -44.36
C THR A 28 -15.23 -6.45 -42.96
N ILE A 29 -13.99 -6.89 -42.68
CA ILE A 29 -13.35 -6.75 -41.36
C ILE A 29 -11.88 -6.34 -41.58
N PRO A 30 -11.37 -5.32 -40.87
CA PRO A 30 -12.10 -4.42 -39.98
C PRO A 30 -12.99 -3.45 -40.77
N ASP A 31 -14.12 -3.07 -40.19
CA ASP A 31 -15.00 -2.05 -40.75
C ASP A 31 -15.40 -1.04 -39.66
N THR A 32 -15.57 0.22 -40.04
CA THR A 32 -16.00 1.29 -39.14
C THR A 32 -17.02 2.18 -39.82
N LYS A 33 -18.14 2.39 -39.15
CA LYS A 33 -19.18 3.33 -39.57
C LYS A 33 -19.24 4.48 -38.59
N PHE A 34 -19.37 5.69 -39.11
CA PHE A 34 -19.49 6.91 -38.31
C PHE A 34 -20.87 7.53 -38.50
N CYS A 35 -21.41 8.12 -37.45
CA CYS A 35 -22.64 8.89 -37.44
C CYS A 35 -22.38 10.18 -36.64
N PHE A 36 -22.71 11.31 -37.25
CA PHE A 36 -22.41 12.63 -36.71
C PHE A 36 -23.70 13.29 -36.23
N SER A 37 -23.62 13.87 -35.04
CA SER A 37 -24.55 14.89 -34.56
C SER A 37 -23.78 16.20 -34.38
N LYS A 38 -24.48 17.31 -34.05
CA LYS A 38 -23.84 18.63 -33.84
C LYS A 38 -22.67 18.56 -32.84
N GLU A 39 -22.86 17.82 -31.75
CA GLU A 39 -21.93 17.83 -30.62
C GLU A 39 -21.18 16.52 -30.41
N ILE A 40 -21.67 15.41 -30.98
CA ILE A 40 -21.20 14.06 -30.67
C ILE A 40 -20.96 13.28 -31.96
N VAL A 41 -19.92 12.46 -31.96
CA VAL A 41 -19.71 11.41 -32.96
C VAL A 41 -20.00 10.05 -32.33
N LEU A 42 -20.83 9.28 -33.00
CA LEU A 42 -21.10 7.88 -32.68
C LEU A 42 -20.46 7.02 -33.75
N LEU A 43 -19.62 6.08 -33.35
CA LEU A 43 -18.99 5.13 -34.27
C LEU A 43 -19.35 3.69 -33.90
N SER A 44 -19.49 2.86 -34.93
CA SER A 44 -19.60 1.41 -34.82
C SER A 44 -18.38 0.79 -35.48
N HIS A 45 -17.51 0.19 -34.68
CA HIS A 45 -16.32 -0.51 -35.15
C HIS A 45 -16.50 -2.03 -35.04
N ILE A 46 -16.15 -2.74 -36.10
CA ILE A 46 -16.25 -4.20 -36.22
C ILE A 46 -14.82 -4.75 -36.28
N PRO A 47 -14.19 -5.06 -35.14
CA PRO A 47 -12.83 -5.58 -35.12
C PRO A 47 -12.76 -7.06 -35.52
N LYS A 48 -13.84 -7.82 -35.33
CA LYS A 48 -13.94 -9.27 -35.57
C LYS A 48 -15.34 -9.64 -36.03
N LYS A 49 -15.49 -10.81 -36.67
CA LYS A 49 -16.78 -11.33 -37.12
C LYS A 49 -17.77 -11.37 -35.94
N ASN A 50 -18.98 -10.86 -36.16
CA ASN A 50 -20.06 -10.81 -35.17
C ASN A 50 -19.74 -10.03 -33.86
N LYS A 51 -18.68 -9.21 -33.83
CA LYS A 51 -18.35 -8.34 -32.69
C LYS A 51 -18.41 -6.88 -33.12
N ILE A 52 -19.22 -6.10 -32.41
CA ILE A 52 -19.40 -4.67 -32.67
C ILE A 52 -19.07 -3.91 -31.39
N ALA A 53 -18.21 -2.91 -31.50
CA ALA A 53 -17.94 -1.92 -30.47
C ALA A 53 -18.57 -0.60 -30.88
N ILE A 54 -19.50 -0.09 -30.07
CA ILE A 54 -20.13 1.20 -30.31
C ILE A 54 -19.54 2.19 -29.31
N VAL A 55 -18.97 3.29 -29.82
CA VAL A 55 -18.30 4.32 -29.02
C VAL A 55 -18.89 5.67 -29.38
N ALA A 56 -19.25 6.45 -28.37
CA ALA A 56 -19.63 7.85 -28.53
C ALA A 56 -18.51 8.75 -28.00
N SER A 57 -18.26 9.87 -28.68
CA SER A 57 -17.32 10.90 -28.22
C SER A 57 -17.87 12.30 -28.49
N SER A 58 -17.86 13.16 -27.47
CA SER A 58 -17.97 14.62 -27.62
C SER A 58 -16.62 15.33 -27.58
N TYR A 59 -15.54 14.61 -27.25
CA TYR A 59 -14.18 15.15 -27.19
C TYR A 59 -13.53 15.25 -28.57
N SER A 60 -13.57 14.17 -29.36
CA SER A 60 -12.94 14.09 -30.68
C SER A 60 -13.97 13.72 -31.74
N LYS A 61 -14.02 14.51 -32.81
CA LYS A 61 -14.97 14.32 -33.94
C LYS A 61 -14.30 13.81 -35.22
N THR A 62 -13.11 13.23 -35.12
CA THR A 62 -12.34 12.75 -36.28
C THR A 62 -12.88 11.44 -36.86
N THR A 63 -12.74 11.27 -38.17
CA THR A 63 -12.96 10.00 -38.89
C THR A 63 -11.68 9.21 -39.13
N GLU A 64 -10.53 9.74 -38.70
CA GLU A 64 -9.24 9.12 -38.99
C GLU A 64 -9.14 7.70 -38.43
N VAL A 65 -8.56 6.83 -39.25
CA VAL A 65 -8.31 5.43 -38.94
C VAL A 65 -6.82 5.18 -39.10
N THR A 66 -6.17 4.74 -38.02
CA THR A 66 -4.76 4.35 -38.03
C THR A 66 -4.66 2.84 -37.81
N ASN A 67 -3.99 2.15 -38.73
CA ASN A 67 -3.80 0.69 -38.68
C ASN A 67 -5.12 -0.09 -38.52
N GLY A 68 -6.16 0.34 -39.23
CA GLY A 68 -7.48 -0.30 -39.19
C GLY A 68 -8.28 -0.04 -37.90
N LYS A 69 -7.82 0.84 -37.00
CA LYS A 69 -8.54 1.25 -35.78
C LYS A 69 -8.85 2.75 -35.80
N PRO A 70 -10.10 3.16 -35.52
CA PRO A 70 -10.46 4.57 -35.39
C PRO A 70 -9.69 5.27 -34.28
N ASN A 71 -9.24 6.50 -34.53
CA ASN A 71 -8.50 7.31 -33.55
C ASN A 71 -9.28 7.54 -32.26
N ILE A 72 -10.62 7.65 -32.34
CA ILE A 72 -11.50 7.73 -31.16
C ILE A 72 -11.40 6.47 -30.28
N ILE A 73 -11.32 5.27 -30.88
CA ILE A 73 -11.15 4.01 -30.13
C ILE A 73 -9.74 3.93 -29.53
N ILE A 74 -8.72 4.36 -30.25
CA ILE A 74 -7.35 4.41 -29.75
C ILE A 74 -7.28 5.32 -28.51
N HIS A 75 -7.88 6.50 -28.59
CA HIS A 75 -8.01 7.43 -27.47
C HIS A 75 -8.75 6.80 -26.29
N TYR A 76 -9.93 6.23 -26.51
CA TYR A 76 -10.70 5.54 -25.47
C TYR A 76 -9.89 4.42 -24.78
N ASN A 77 -9.21 3.58 -25.55
CA ASN A 77 -8.41 2.49 -24.98
C ASN A 77 -7.22 2.99 -24.16
N LYS A 78 -6.65 4.14 -24.52
CA LYS A 78 -5.56 4.79 -23.77
C LYS A 78 -6.03 5.34 -22.43
N THR A 79 -7.27 5.82 -22.33
CA THR A 79 -7.78 6.52 -21.13
C THR A 79 -8.67 5.66 -20.22
N LYS A 80 -9.34 4.63 -20.75
CA LYS A 80 -10.30 3.80 -19.98
C LYS A 80 -9.70 3.06 -18.77
N GLY A 81 -8.39 2.86 -18.75
CA GLY A 81 -7.71 2.02 -17.75
C GLY A 81 -7.35 2.74 -16.45
N GLY A 82 -7.62 4.04 -16.32
CA GLY A 82 -7.18 4.82 -15.15
C GLY A 82 -7.71 4.27 -13.83
N THR A 83 -9.01 4.04 -13.73
CA THR A 83 -9.66 3.50 -12.52
C THR A 83 -9.22 2.07 -12.24
N ASP A 84 -9.20 1.19 -13.25
CA ASP A 84 -8.76 -0.20 -13.09
C ASP A 84 -7.30 -0.30 -12.63
N SER A 85 -6.44 0.59 -13.15
CA SER A 85 -5.03 0.65 -12.76
C SER A 85 -4.87 1.15 -11.32
N PHE A 86 -5.67 2.13 -10.92
CA PHE A 86 -5.69 2.62 -9.54
C PHE A 86 -6.15 1.53 -8.56
N ASP A 87 -7.23 0.82 -8.90
CA ASP A 87 -7.77 -0.31 -8.13
C ASP A 87 -6.74 -1.44 -8.00
N GLN A 88 -6.08 -1.83 -9.10
CA GLN A 88 -5.01 -2.82 -9.09
C GLN A 88 -3.86 -2.41 -8.17
N LEU A 89 -3.47 -1.13 -8.16
CA LEU A 89 -2.40 -0.63 -7.31
C LEU A 89 -2.78 -0.60 -5.82
N CYS A 90 -4.03 -0.27 -5.49
CA CYS A 90 -4.54 -0.37 -4.12
C CYS A 90 -4.52 -1.82 -3.63
N HIS A 91 -4.96 -2.77 -4.47
CA HIS A 91 -4.99 -4.19 -4.11
C HIS A 91 -3.59 -4.81 -3.93
N ALA A 92 -2.58 -4.35 -4.66
CA ALA A 92 -1.22 -4.90 -4.59
C ALA A 92 -0.56 -4.75 -3.20
N TYR A 93 -0.91 -3.72 -2.44
CA TYR A 93 -0.36 -3.43 -1.10
C TYR A 93 -1.48 -3.15 -0.08
N THR A 94 -2.61 -3.86 -0.19
CA THR A 94 -3.78 -3.58 0.65
C THR A 94 -3.53 -3.85 2.14
N VAL A 95 -4.00 -2.94 3.00
CA VAL A 95 -4.04 -3.11 4.45
C VAL A 95 -5.30 -3.82 4.94
N THR A 96 -6.20 -4.18 4.02
CA THR A 96 -7.46 -4.84 4.35
C THR A 96 -7.26 -6.09 5.19
N LYS A 97 -8.07 -6.21 6.24
CA LYS A 97 -8.19 -7.42 7.04
C LYS A 97 -9.63 -7.92 7.04
N ARG A 98 -9.79 -9.24 7.22
CA ARG A 98 -11.10 -9.86 7.45
C ARG A 98 -11.74 -9.22 8.69
N THR A 99 -12.98 -8.75 8.53
CA THR A 99 -13.73 -8.05 9.58
C THR A 99 -15.21 -8.34 9.44
N ASN A 100 -15.93 -8.45 10.57
CA ASN A 100 -17.39 -8.56 10.59
C ASN A 100 -18.07 -7.19 10.73
N ARG A 101 -17.29 -6.10 10.70
CA ARG A 101 -17.77 -4.72 10.83
C ARG A 101 -17.60 -4.00 9.50
N TRP A 102 -18.68 -3.77 8.77
CA TRP A 102 -18.64 -3.11 7.47
C TRP A 102 -17.95 -1.72 7.47
N PRO A 103 -18.01 -0.88 8.53
CA PRO A 103 -17.32 0.41 8.50
C PRO A 103 -15.79 0.26 8.44
N MET A 104 -15.26 -0.82 9.03
CA MET A 104 -13.82 -1.11 8.96
C MET A 104 -13.37 -1.39 7.53
N ARG A 105 -14.26 -1.92 6.66
CA ARG A 105 -13.93 -2.12 5.25
C ARG A 105 -13.66 -0.79 4.54
N TYR A 106 -14.55 0.20 4.73
CA TYR A 106 -14.34 1.54 4.21
C TYR A 106 -13.10 2.20 4.78
N PHE A 107 -12.83 2.03 6.07
CA PHE A 107 -11.62 2.56 6.69
C PHE A 107 -10.35 2.00 6.03
N PHE A 108 -10.27 0.69 5.80
CA PHE A 108 -9.13 0.09 5.10
C PHE A 108 -9.01 0.57 3.66
N ASP A 109 -10.13 0.71 2.94
CA ASP A 109 -10.12 1.23 1.56
C ASP A 109 -9.64 2.69 1.51
N ILE A 110 -10.00 3.51 2.51
CA ILE A 110 -9.48 4.89 2.63
C ILE A 110 -7.97 4.88 2.84
N LEU A 111 -7.44 3.99 3.70
CA LEU A 111 -6.00 3.89 3.94
C LEU A 111 -5.23 3.49 2.67
N ASP A 112 -5.73 2.50 1.92
CA ASP A 112 -5.10 2.05 0.68
C ASP A 112 -5.05 3.18 -0.37
N GLN A 113 -6.16 3.92 -0.51
CA GLN A 113 -6.26 5.05 -1.44
C GLN A 113 -5.40 6.23 -1.00
N ALA A 114 -5.37 6.54 0.30
CA ALA A 114 -4.55 7.61 0.85
C ALA A 114 -3.06 7.34 0.61
N ALA A 115 -2.58 6.12 0.91
CA ALA A 115 -1.19 5.74 0.67
C ALA A 115 -0.80 5.82 -0.81
N LEU A 116 -1.69 5.39 -1.71
CA LEU A 116 -1.48 5.49 -3.15
C LEU A 116 -1.42 6.96 -3.61
N ASN A 117 -2.35 7.80 -3.16
CA ASN A 117 -2.39 9.22 -3.50
C ASN A 117 -1.16 9.98 -2.97
N THR A 118 -0.72 9.70 -1.74
CA THR A 118 0.53 10.26 -1.18
C THR A 118 1.73 9.90 -2.06
N ARG A 119 1.82 8.65 -2.53
CA ARG A 119 2.89 8.22 -3.44
C ARG A 119 2.81 8.89 -4.80
N ILE A 120 1.61 9.13 -5.34
CA ILE A 120 1.43 9.88 -6.59
C ILE A 120 1.97 11.31 -6.41
N LEU A 121 1.54 12.01 -5.36
CA LEU A 121 2.01 13.36 -5.04
C LEU A 121 3.52 13.43 -4.85
N LEU A 122 4.09 12.48 -4.10
CA LEU A 122 5.54 12.40 -3.89
C LEU A 122 6.29 12.18 -5.21
N ASN A 123 5.75 11.36 -6.12
CA ASN A 123 6.35 11.16 -7.43
C ASN A 123 6.23 12.39 -8.34
N CYS A 124 5.13 13.15 -8.23
CA CYS A 124 5.01 14.44 -8.92
C CYS A 124 6.06 15.43 -8.40
N LEU A 125 6.25 15.52 -7.09
CA LEU A 125 7.28 16.36 -6.48
C LEU A 125 8.69 15.94 -6.92
N ARG A 126 9.00 14.64 -6.86
CA ARG A 126 10.29 14.09 -7.31
C ARG A 126 10.56 14.39 -8.78
N GLN A 127 9.54 14.27 -9.64
CA GLN A 127 9.66 14.61 -11.05
C GLN A 127 9.99 16.10 -11.26
N ASN A 128 9.40 17.01 -10.48
CA ASN A 128 9.72 18.43 -10.54
C ASN A 128 11.15 18.75 -10.06
N LEU A 129 11.77 17.84 -9.31
CA LEU A 129 13.14 17.95 -8.80
C LEU A 129 14.14 17.11 -9.61
N ASP A 130 13.74 16.60 -10.79
CA ASP A 130 14.53 15.69 -11.63
C ASP A 130 15.02 14.42 -10.91
N GLN A 131 14.23 13.95 -9.94
CA GLN A 131 14.51 12.74 -9.17
C GLN A 131 13.76 11.53 -9.72
N ASN A 132 14.37 10.35 -9.55
CA ASN A 132 13.74 9.08 -9.89
C ASN A 132 12.47 8.82 -9.07
N LYS A 133 11.49 8.19 -9.72
CA LYS A 133 10.25 7.75 -9.10
C LYS A 133 10.53 6.79 -7.95
N ILE A 134 9.86 7.00 -6.82
CA ILE A 134 9.90 6.07 -5.68
C ILE A 134 8.97 4.89 -5.92
N ARG A 135 9.48 3.68 -5.59
CA ARG A 135 8.68 2.44 -5.64
C ARG A 135 7.73 2.38 -4.44
N ALA A 136 6.59 1.71 -4.62
CA ALA A 136 5.56 1.58 -3.59
C ALA A 136 6.09 1.03 -2.25
N LYS A 137 6.92 -0.02 -2.29
CA LYS A 137 7.55 -0.60 -1.10
C LYS A 137 8.24 0.46 -0.24
N TYR A 138 9.16 1.24 -0.82
CA TYR A 138 9.93 2.22 -0.08
C TYR A 138 9.07 3.37 0.44
N SER A 139 8.12 3.87 -0.36
CA SER A 139 7.21 4.92 0.12
C SER A 139 6.32 4.45 1.28
N LEU A 140 5.92 3.18 1.30
CA LEU A 140 5.11 2.61 2.38
C LEU A 140 5.96 2.33 3.63
N GLU A 141 7.20 1.90 3.44
CA GLU A 141 8.18 1.71 4.51
C GLU A 141 8.48 3.05 5.21
N ASP A 142 8.83 4.09 4.45
CA ASP A 142 9.06 5.44 4.97
C ASP A 142 7.82 5.98 5.71
N LEU A 143 6.63 5.83 5.12
CA LEU A 143 5.38 6.25 5.75
C LEU A 143 5.13 5.50 7.06
N SER A 144 5.33 4.18 7.06
CA SER A 144 5.11 3.35 8.24
C SER A 144 6.07 3.72 9.35
N LEU A 145 7.36 3.87 9.03
CA LEU A 145 8.38 4.31 9.98
C LEU A 145 8.06 5.70 10.55
N HIS A 146 7.68 6.66 9.70
CA HIS A 146 7.31 7.99 10.13
C HIS A 146 6.14 7.98 11.13
N LEU A 147 5.11 7.18 10.87
CA LEU A 147 3.94 7.07 11.73
C LEU A 147 4.23 6.38 13.07
N ILE A 148 5.07 5.32 13.08
CA ILE A 148 5.35 4.56 14.32
C ILE A 148 6.43 5.21 15.19
N THR A 149 7.39 5.92 14.60
CA THR A 149 8.55 6.50 15.30
C THR A 149 8.20 7.27 16.58
N PRO A 150 7.24 8.21 16.62
CA PRO A 150 6.90 8.93 17.85
C PRO A 150 6.38 8.00 18.95
N TYR A 151 5.62 6.97 18.60
CA TYR A 151 5.12 5.98 19.56
C TYR A 151 6.23 5.06 20.06
N LEU A 152 7.17 4.67 19.20
CA LEU A 152 8.34 3.88 19.58
C LEU A 152 9.22 4.64 20.58
N ARG A 153 9.46 5.93 20.34
CA ARG A 153 10.21 6.82 21.25
C ARG A 153 9.53 6.96 22.61
N SER A 154 8.21 7.02 22.66
CA SER A 154 7.47 7.03 23.94
C SER A 154 7.57 5.66 24.64
N ARG A 155 7.40 4.57 23.88
CA ARG A 155 7.33 3.20 24.41
C ARG A 155 8.64 2.72 25.01
N ILE A 156 9.79 3.12 24.45
CA ILE A 156 11.11 2.67 24.94
C ILE A 156 11.39 3.12 26.39
N ASN A 157 10.84 4.28 26.77
CA ASN A 157 10.98 4.87 28.11
C ASN A 157 10.15 4.15 29.19
N ASN A 158 9.31 3.18 28.81
CA ASN A 158 8.56 2.41 29.79
C ASN A 158 9.50 1.46 30.57
N PRO A 159 9.62 1.61 31.92
CA PRO A 159 10.51 0.79 32.73
C PRO A 159 10.13 -0.69 32.72
N SER A 160 8.86 -1.04 32.55
CA SER A 160 8.38 -2.43 32.52
C SER A 160 8.46 -3.07 31.13
N LEU A 161 9.01 -2.39 30.12
CA LEU A 161 9.13 -2.93 28.77
C LEU A 161 10.09 -4.13 28.77
N CYS A 162 9.66 -5.23 28.15
CA CYS A 162 10.51 -6.40 27.97
C CYS A 162 11.79 -6.05 27.22
N ARG A 163 12.92 -6.64 27.64
CA ARG A 163 14.24 -6.36 27.06
C ARG A 163 14.29 -6.61 25.55
N ASP A 164 13.74 -7.71 25.06
CA ASP A 164 13.77 -8.04 23.63
C ASP A 164 13.04 -6.99 22.79
N LEU A 165 11.93 -6.46 23.31
CA LEU A 165 11.21 -5.35 22.68
C LEU A 165 12.01 -4.05 22.75
N ARG A 166 12.73 -3.80 23.85
CA ARG A 166 13.59 -2.61 23.99
C ARG A 166 14.73 -2.63 22.98
N ILE A 167 15.39 -3.78 22.80
CA ILE A 167 16.45 -3.98 21.80
C ILE A 167 15.89 -3.77 20.38
N ALA A 168 14.76 -4.41 20.06
CA ALA A 168 14.14 -4.27 18.74
C ALA A 168 13.73 -2.82 18.42
N ILE A 169 13.19 -2.10 19.41
CA ILE A 169 12.84 -0.68 19.25
C ILE A 169 14.11 0.17 19.11
N GLY A 170 15.15 -0.10 19.90
CA GLY A 170 16.44 0.58 19.79
C GLY A 170 17.04 0.45 18.39
N ALA A 171 17.01 -0.77 17.83
CA ALA A 171 17.48 -1.04 16.47
C ALA A 171 16.66 -0.32 15.38
N ILE A 172 15.34 -0.17 15.55
CA ILE A 172 14.51 0.58 14.59
C ILE A 172 14.76 2.10 14.70
N LEU A 173 15.11 2.59 15.88
CA LEU A 173 15.31 4.02 16.14
C LEU A 173 16.76 4.47 15.99
N ASP A 174 17.67 3.58 15.57
CA ASP A 174 19.12 3.80 15.53
C ASP A 174 19.67 4.38 16.84
N ILE A 175 19.17 3.85 17.97
CA ILE A 175 19.69 4.18 19.29
C ILE A 175 20.81 3.17 19.57
N ASP A 176 22.05 3.60 19.36
CA ASP A 176 23.23 2.88 19.84
C ASP A 176 23.06 2.68 21.35
N GLU A 177 23.10 1.43 21.81
CA GLU A 177 23.07 1.12 23.24
C GLU A 177 24.23 1.88 23.88
N VAL A 178 23.91 2.97 24.59
CA VAL A 178 24.88 3.69 25.41
C VAL A 178 25.52 2.65 26.31
N GLU A 179 26.84 2.55 26.17
CA GLU A 179 27.80 1.78 26.94
C GLU A 179 27.23 1.22 28.25
N SER A 180 27.42 -0.07 28.45
CA SER A 180 27.38 -0.67 29.77
C SER A 180 28.37 0.08 30.68
N LYS A 181 27.93 1.19 31.28
CA LYS A 181 28.54 1.73 32.49
C LYS A 181 28.63 0.53 33.40
N GLY A 182 29.84 0.15 33.81
CA GLY A 182 30.08 -1.02 34.66
C GLY A 182 29.12 -0.99 35.84
N GLU A 183 27.99 -1.69 35.72
CA GLU A 183 26.99 -1.71 36.78
C GLU A 183 27.57 -2.62 37.86
N GLU A 184 27.81 -2.06 39.04
CA GLU A 184 28.00 -2.85 40.26
C GLU A 184 26.94 -3.96 40.28
N ARG A 185 27.40 -5.21 40.44
CA ARG A 185 26.53 -6.39 40.32
C ARG A 185 25.29 -6.21 41.21
N PRO A 186 24.08 -6.06 40.63
CA PRO A 186 22.93 -5.69 41.41
C PRO A 186 22.55 -6.82 42.37
N TYR A 187 22.37 -6.47 43.65
CA TYR A 187 22.06 -7.38 44.73
C TYR A 187 20.70 -7.05 45.34
N LEU A 188 19.89 -8.08 45.57
CA LEU A 188 18.61 -7.96 46.23
C LEU A 188 18.79 -7.90 47.75
N PRO A 189 18.03 -7.03 48.44
CA PRO A 189 18.06 -6.98 49.91
C PRO A 189 17.60 -8.32 50.52
N VAL A 190 16.66 -9.00 49.85
CA VAL A 190 16.07 -10.26 50.31
C VAL A 190 16.29 -11.38 49.29
N LYS A 191 16.51 -12.60 49.78
CA LYS A 191 16.66 -13.82 48.97
C LYS A 191 15.35 -14.10 48.22
N THR A 192 15.40 -14.17 46.88
CA THR A 192 14.26 -14.53 46.01
C THR A 192 14.57 -15.81 45.23
N ARG A 193 13.53 -16.48 44.71
CA ARG A 193 13.70 -17.75 43.96
C ARG A 193 14.38 -17.48 42.62
N CYS A 194 15.32 -18.35 42.23
CA CYS A 194 15.91 -18.34 40.90
C CYS A 194 14.83 -18.47 39.81
N GLY A 195 14.91 -17.62 38.79
CA GLY A 195 13.96 -17.59 37.67
C GLY A 195 14.15 -18.71 36.63
N LEU A 196 15.24 -19.49 36.72
CA LEU A 196 15.54 -20.63 35.83
C LEU A 196 15.35 -21.98 36.52
N CYS A 197 15.23 -22.00 37.85
CA CYS A 197 14.97 -23.21 38.60
C CYS A 197 13.50 -23.63 38.51
N GLU A 198 13.26 -24.93 38.43
CA GLU A 198 11.94 -25.50 38.69
C GLU A 198 11.45 -25.12 40.10
N ARG A 199 10.15 -24.88 40.24
CA ARG A 199 9.54 -24.44 41.52
C ARG A 199 9.85 -25.38 42.69
N LYS A 200 9.96 -26.68 42.44
CA LYS A 200 10.21 -27.72 43.47
C LYS A 200 11.57 -27.58 44.16
N THR A 201 12.57 -27.05 43.44
CA THR A 201 13.94 -26.93 43.96
C THR A 201 14.13 -25.73 44.89
N ASP A 202 13.23 -24.74 44.80
CA ASP A 202 13.20 -23.47 45.53
C ASP A 202 14.55 -22.79 45.83
N ARG A 203 15.52 -22.92 44.91
CA ARG A 203 16.85 -22.31 45.10
C ARG A 203 16.72 -20.79 45.19
N LYS A 204 17.06 -20.24 46.35
CA LYS A 204 17.04 -18.79 46.59
C LYS A 204 18.38 -18.14 46.31
N THR A 205 18.34 -16.91 45.82
CA THR A 205 19.52 -16.11 45.49
C THR A 205 19.25 -14.64 45.80
N LYS A 206 20.30 -13.88 46.05
CA LYS A 206 20.22 -12.42 46.16
C LYS A 206 20.79 -11.72 44.94
N GLU A 207 21.66 -12.35 44.18
CA GLU A 207 22.27 -11.67 43.03
C GLU A 207 21.42 -11.82 41.76
N LEU A 208 21.63 -10.88 40.84
CA LEU A 208 20.82 -10.73 39.63
C LEU A 208 21.72 -10.89 38.40
N CYS A 209 21.14 -11.31 37.27
CA CYS A 209 21.83 -11.19 35.99
C CYS A 209 22.16 -9.72 35.72
N PRO A 210 23.41 -9.33 35.46
CA PRO A 210 23.74 -7.94 35.13
C PRO A 210 22.97 -7.44 33.90
N SER A 211 22.71 -8.34 32.96
CA SER A 211 22.11 -8.03 31.67
C SER A 211 20.57 -8.00 31.68
N CYS A 212 19.91 -8.87 32.45
CA CYS A 212 18.44 -8.99 32.45
C CYS A 212 17.77 -8.81 33.83
N ARG A 213 18.56 -8.55 34.88
CA ARG A 213 18.12 -8.38 36.27
C ARG A 213 17.23 -9.52 36.81
N ARG A 214 17.29 -10.71 36.21
CA ARG A 214 16.60 -11.90 36.71
C ARG A 214 17.38 -12.51 37.88
N PRO A 215 16.73 -12.97 38.97
CA PRO A 215 17.41 -13.71 40.04
C PRO A 215 17.91 -15.06 39.54
N MET A 216 19.20 -15.35 39.69
CA MET A 216 19.82 -16.61 39.23
C MET A 216 20.57 -17.31 40.37
N CYS A 217 20.51 -18.63 40.51
CA CYS A 217 21.38 -19.33 41.46
C CYS A 217 22.76 -19.59 40.85
N ASN A 218 23.75 -19.97 41.66
CA ASN A 218 25.13 -20.18 41.18
C ASN A 218 25.26 -21.24 40.07
N THR A 219 24.35 -22.21 40.00
CA THR A 219 24.33 -23.22 38.92
C THR A 219 23.80 -22.69 37.58
N HIS A 220 23.08 -21.57 37.59
CA HIS A 220 22.51 -20.95 36.40
C HIS A 220 23.24 -19.65 36.03
N ARG A 221 24.46 -19.47 36.55
CA ARG A 221 25.32 -18.35 36.25
C ARG A 221 26.61 -18.85 35.65
N VAL A 222 27.18 -18.03 34.78
CA VAL A 222 28.54 -18.19 34.27
C VAL A 222 29.40 -17.16 34.99
N TYR A 223 30.57 -17.59 35.46
CA TYR A 223 31.58 -16.67 36.00
C TYR A 223 32.34 -16.05 34.84
N MET A 224 32.33 -14.72 34.75
CA MET A 224 33.17 -13.98 33.80
C MET A 224 34.37 -13.41 34.56
N CYS A 225 35.53 -13.45 33.94
CA CYS A 225 36.74 -12.83 34.47
C CYS A 225 36.58 -11.31 34.56
N VAL A 226 37.44 -10.62 35.30
CA VAL A 226 37.38 -9.14 35.40
C VAL A 226 37.64 -8.43 34.07
N GLU A 227 38.17 -9.14 33.07
CA GLU A 227 38.50 -8.64 31.73
C GLU A 227 37.53 -9.12 30.63
N CYS A 228 36.46 -9.88 30.95
CA CYS A 228 35.63 -10.66 30.00
C CYS A 228 34.22 -10.08 29.68
#